data_AF-A0A7T5R9I6-F1
#
_entry.id   AF-A0A7T5R9I6-F1
#
_cell.length_a   1.000
_cell.length_b   1.000
_cell.length_c   1.000
_cell.angle_alpha   90.00
_cell.angle_beta   90.00
_cell.angle_gamma   90.00
#
_symmetry.space_group_name_H-M   'P 1'
#
loop_
_entity.id
_entity.type
_entity.pdbx_description
1 polymer ?
#
loop_
_entity_poly.entity_id
_entity_poly.type
_entity_poly.pdbx_seq_one_letter_code
_entity_poly.pdbx_strand_id
1 'polypeptide(L)'
;MEQQEERVPVEEVQRLASEGRSEREIITTLRSQGFSNEQVAKALNRVLKFTVGGDVAPQPAIQQPVAPPQQALRMPSPPPMPRVQGPPLQMQRMPAPPQGPLPPPAPQAQTPPDDFGIQMPQEQYPRELEELPSGAGVVEMTAHEEVALEELIEEVINEKWKDVEAHLAELDRLYGASMERMDSLEGKLNEMMDNQDTEKAEMKTLLTETSESLQSLEGRVSSVERAFKDFLPALTDNVRELARIVEGVKTEKKGKK
;
A
#
# COMPACT_ATOMS: atom_id res chain seq x y z
N MET A 1 49.19 -5.84 10.77
CA MET A 1 47.88 -5.26 11.03
C MET A 1 47.41 -4.69 9.71
N GLU A 2 46.75 -5.53 8.92
CA GLU A 2 46.14 -5.12 7.67
C GLU A 2 45.06 -4.10 8.00
N GLN A 3 45.15 -2.92 7.39
CA GLN A 3 44.09 -1.94 7.39
C GLN A 3 42.89 -2.63 6.73
N GLN A 4 41.90 -3.04 7.53
CA GLN A 4 40.59 -3.40 7.02
C GLN A 4 40.02 -2.13 6.41
N GLU A 5 40.29 -1.95 5.12
CA GLU A 5 39.68 -0.92 4.30
C GLU A 5 38.19 -0.91 4.60
N GLU A 6 37.71 0.30 4.87
CA GLU A 6 36.34 0.75 5.12
C GLU A 6 35.40 0.29 3.98
N ARG A 7 35.14 -1.01 3.87
CA ARG A 7 34.23 -1.58 2.88
C ARG A 7 32.81 -1.23 3.28
N VAL A 8 32.30 -0.16 2.68
CA VAL A 8 30.90 0.23 2.73
C VAL A 8 30.04 -0.93 2.19
N PRO A 9 29.06 -1.46 2.94
CA PRO A 9 28.29 -2.67 2.57
C PRO A 9 27.20 -2.38 1.54
N VAL A 10 27.58 -1.83 0.38
CA VAL A 10 26.64 -1.40 -0.66
C VAL A 10 25.88 -2.58 -1.25
N GLU A 11 26.56 -3.69 -1.49
CA GLU A 11 25.98 -4.91 -2.08
C GLU A 11 24.90 -5.52 -1.19
N GLU A 12 25.14 -5.55 0.13
CA GLU A 12 24.20 -6.13 1.08
C GLU A 12 22.96 -5.25 1.26
N VAL A 13 23.12 -3.92 1.28
CA VAL A 13 21.99 -2.97 1.24
C VAL A 13 21.15 -3.18 -0.03
N GLN A 14 21.80 -3.30 -1.19
CA GLN A 14 21.10 -3.49 -2.47
C GLN A 14 20.33 -4.81 -2.51
N ARG A 15 20.92 -5.89 -1.97
CA ARG A 15 20.27 -7.19 -1.85
C ARG A 15 19.02 -7.12 -0.97
N LEU A 16 19.14 -6.58 0.24
CA LEU A 16 18.01 -6.46 1.18
C LEU A 16 16.91 -5.53 0.63
N ALA A 17 17.28 -4.45 -0.05
CA ALA A 17 16.34 -3.55 -0.71
C ALA A 17 15.58 -4.26 -1.85
N SER A 18 16.27 -5.08 -2.65
CA SER A 18 15.65 -5.87 -3.73
C SER A 18 14.74 -6.98 -3.20
N GLU A 19 15.01 -7.49 -1.99
CA GLU A 19 14.12 -8.40 -1.25
C GLU A 19 12.88 -7.70 -0.67
N GLY A 20 12.74 -6.38 -0.85
CA GLY A 20 11.59 -5.59 -0.38
C GLY A 20 11.62 -5.26 1.11
N ARG A 21 12.77 -5.38 1.77
CA ARG A 21 12.92 -4.98 3.19
C ARG A 21 12.79 -3.48 3.34
N SER A 22 12.19 -3.05 4.45
CA SER A 22 12.13 -1.63 4.80
C SER A 22 13.50 -1.10 5.21
N GLU A 23 13.78 0.19 4.96
CA GLU A 23 15.05 0.83 5.32
C GLU A 23 15.42 0.63 6.81
N ARG A 24 14.44 0.69 7.71
CA ARG A 24 14.64 0.44 9.16
C ARG A 24 15.10 -0.98 9.45
N GLU A 25 14.56 -1.98 8.74
CA GLU A 25 15.02 -3.37 8.88
C GLU A 25 16.44 -3.53 8.34
N ILE A 26 16.75 -2.92 7.18
CA ILE A 26 18.08 -2.95 6.58
C ILE A 26 19.14 -2.39 7.55
N ILE A 27 18.85 -1.24 8.18
CA ILE A 27 19.73 -0.63 9.18
C ILE A 27 19.95 -1.58 10.36
N THR A 28 18.88 -2.21 10.86
CA THR A 28 18.95 -3.11 12.01
C THR A 28 19.79 -4.36 11.68
N THR A 29 19.59 -4.95 10.50
CA THR A 29 20.36 -6.11 10.03
C THR A 29 21.83 -5.79 9.81
N LEU A 30 22.18 -4.64 9.26
CA LEU A 30 23.59 -4.27 9.06
C LEU A 30 24.29 -3.91 10.37
N ARG A 31 23.58 -3.28 11.31
CA ARG A 31 24.12 -3.02 12.65
C ARG A 31 24.40 -4.32 13.41
N SER A 32 23.54 -5.33 13.28
CA SER A 32 23.78 -6.64 13.93
C SER A 32 24.94 -7.41 13.31
N GLN A 33 25.28 -7.14 12.04
CA GLN A 33 26.47 -7.64 11.35
C GLN A 33 27.76 -6.87 11.71
N GLY A 34 27.67 -5.83 12.55
CA GLY A 34 28.81 -5.07 13.06
C GLY A 34 29.18 -3.84 12.23
N PHE A 35 28.35 -3.44 11.26
CA PHE A 35 28.58 -2.20 10.50
C PHE A 35 28.24 -0.96 11.35
N SER A 36 29.06 0.08 11.21
CA SER A 36 28.80 1.37 11.87
C SER A 36 27.64 2.13 11.22
N ASN A 37 26.97 2.99 12.00
CA ASN A 37 25.85 3.81 11.50
C ASN A 37 26.25 4.65 10.28
N GLU A 38 27.49 5.17 10.27
CA GLU A 38 28.01 6.00 9.19
C GLU A 38 28.20 5.18 7.89
N GLN A 39 28.75 3.96 8.00
CA GLN A 39 28.89 3.05 6.86
C GLN A 39 27.53 2.63 6.29
N VAL A 40 26.55 2.37 7.15
CA VAL A 40 25.18 2.00 6.74
C VAL A 40 24.50 3.17 6.01
N ALA A 41 24.58 4.39 6.55
CA ALA A 41 24.02 5.57 5.92
C ALA A 41 24.69 5.89 4.57
N LYS A 42 26.02 5.73 4.48
CA LYS A 42 26.79 5.92 3.23
C LYS A 42 26.43 4.88 2.18
N ALA A 43 26.18 3.63 2.60
CA ALA A 43 25.72 2.55 1.72
C ALA A 43 24.30 2.79 1.17
N LEU A 44 23.35 3.15 2.05
CA LEU A 44 21.96 3.47 1.70
C LEU A 44 21.87 4.62 0.69
N ASN A 45 22.56 5.73 0.96
CA ASN A 45 22.60 6.87 0.04
C ASN A 45 23.15 6.48 -1.34
N ARG A 46 24.13 5.58 -1.39
CA ARG A 46 24.71 5.13 -2.66
C ARG A 46 23.72 4.28 -3.45
N VAL A 47 23.03 3.34 -2.82
CA VAL A 47 22.00 2.51 -3.46
C VAL A 47 20.82 3.37 -3.94
N LEU A 48 20.32 4.28 -3.10
CA LEU A 48 19.24 5.20 -3.48
C LEU A 48 19.63 6.09 -4.67
N LYS A 49 20.87 6.58 -4.69
CA LYS A 49 21.39 7.37 -5.82
C LYS A 49 21.46 6.57 -7.12
N PHE A 50 21.78 5.27 -7.07
CA PHE A 50 21.74 4.40 -8.25
C PHE A 50 20.32 4.06 -8.69
N THR A 51 19.38 3.82 -7.76
CA THR A 51 17.98 3.52 -8.10
C THR A 51 17.24 4.73 -8.66
N VAL A 52 17.50 5.93 -8.14
CA VAL A 52 16.84 7.17 -8.57
C VAL A 52 17.56 7.82 -9.76
N GLY A 53 18.88 7.62 -9.87
CA GLY A 53 19.72 8.20 -10.92
C GLY A 53 20.11 7.24 -12.06
N GLY A 54 19.61 6.00 -12.06
CA GLY A 54 19.89 5.02 -13.10
C GLY A 54 19.09 5.31 -14.36
N ASP A 55 19.82 5.56 -15.46
CA ASP A 55 19.37 5.52 -16.85
C ASP A 55 18.27 4.47 -17.06
N VAL A 56 17.01 4.93 -17.08
CA VAL A 56 15.94 4.18 -17.70
C VAL A 56 16.23 4.22 -19.19
N ALA A 57 16.85 3.17 -19.70
CA ALA A 57 16.96 2.93 -21.14
C ALA A 57 15.60 3.21 -21.80
N PRO A 58 15.55 3.95 -22.92
CA PRO A 58 14.30 4.29 -23.58
C PRO A 58 13.54 3.00 -23.89
N GLN A 59 12.41 2.81 -23.22
CA GLN A 59 11.50 1.72 -23.52
C GLN A 59 11.09 1.85 -25.00
N PRO A 60 11.06 0.74 -25.77
CA PRO A 60 10.55 0.78 -27.14
C PRO A 60 9.12 1.31 -27.11
N ALA A 61 8.90 2.40 -27.85
CA ALA A 61 7.62 3.07 -27.98
C ALA A 61 6.54 2.08 -28.40
N ILE A 62 5.70 1.67 -27.46
CA ILE A 62 4.40 1.08 -27.78
C ILE A 62 3.54 2.24 -28.27
N GLN A 63 3.24 2.20 -29.58
CA GLN A 63 2.38 3.15 -30.27
C GLN A 63 1.04 3.21 -29.54
N GLN A 64 0.77 4.34 -28.87
CA GLN A 64 -0.57 4.64 -28.40
C GLN A 64 -1.48 4.91 -29.60
N PRO A 65 -2.73 4.39 -29.62
CA PRO A 65 -3.68 4.72 -30.65
C PRO A 65 -4.08 6.19 -30.53
N VAL A 66 -4.03 6.89 -31.66
CA VAL A 66 -4.38 8.30 -31.81
C VAL A 66 -5.85 8.51 -31.44
N ALA A 67 -6.10 9.25 -30.36
CA ALA A 67 -7.44 9.67 -29.96
C ALA A 67 -8.00 10.73 -30.93
N PRO A 68 -9.29 10.65 -31.32
CA PRO A 68 -9.93 11.63 -32.20
C PRO A 68 -10.21 12.97 -31.48
N PRO A 69 -10.37 14.08 -32.24
CA PRO A 69 -10.47 15.42 -31.69
C PRO A 69 -11.77 15.62 -30.90
N GLN A 70 -11.63 15.96 -29.62
CA GLN A 70 -12.77 16.28 -28.77
C GLN A 70 -13.36 17.64 -29.18
N GLN A 71 -14.57 17.59 -29.74
CA GLN A 71 -15.43 18.75 -29.88
C GLN A 71 -15.85 19.23 -28.49
N ALA A 72 -15.65 20.52 -28.24
CA ALA A 72 -16.05 21.19 -27.01
C ALA A 72 -17.59 21.15 -26.84
N LEU A 73 -18.06 20.20 -26.02
CA LEU A 73 -19.42 20.23 -25.49
C LEU A 73 -19.46 21.16 -24.29
N ARG A 74 -20.01 22.35 -24.52
CA ARG A 74 -20.39 23.33 -23.50
C ARG A 74 -21.47 22.69 -22.61
N MET A 75 -21.16 22.43 -21.33
CA MET A 75 -22.18 22.03 -20.36
C MET A 75 -22.89 23.25 -19.76
N PRO A 76 -24.23 23.19 -19.56
CA PRO A 76 -25.00 24.25 -18.92
C PRO A 76 -24.84 24.24 -17.39
N SER A 77 -24.75 25.43 -16.80
CA SER A 77 -24.62 25.67 -15.37
C SER A 77 -25.81 25.11 -14.56
N PRO A 78 -25.57 24.48 -13.40
CA PRO A 78 -26.65 23.97 -12.56
C PRO A 78 -27.42 25.09 -11.84
N PRO A 79 -28.75 24.93 -11.62
CA PRO A 79 -29.59 25.91 -10.95
C PRO A 79 -29.35 25.97 -9.43
N PRO A 80 -29.58 27.13 -8.78
CA PRO A 80 -29.42 27.29 -7.35
C PRO A 80 -30.49 26.53 -6.56
N MET A 81 -30.06 25.73 -5.58
CA MET A 81 -30.98 24.98 -4.71
C MET A 81 -31.63 25.88 -3.65
N PRO A 82 -32.89 25.59 -3.25
CA PRO A 82 -33.59 26.35 -2.21
C PRO A 82 -33.09 25.97 -0.82
N ARG A 83 -32.80 26.99 0.01
CA ARG A 83 -32.52 26.85 1.45
C ARG A 83 -33.74 26.29 2.18
N VAL A 84 -33.65 25.06 2.65
CA VAL A 84 -34.63 24.46 3.58
C VAL A 84 -34.25 24.85 5.01
N GLN A 85 -35.04 25.73 5.62
CA GLN A 85 -35.01 25.96 7.08
C GLN A 85 -35.77 24.82 7.76
N GLY A 86 -35.06 23.97 8.50
CA GLY A 86 -35.65 22.94 9.36
C GLY A 86 -35.77 23.41 10.83
N PRO A 87 -36.81 22.97 11.56
CA PRO A 87 -37.05 23.35 12.96
C PRO A 87 -36.10 22.62 13.95
N PRO A 88 -35.92 23.16 15.18
CA PRO A 88 -34.98 22.61 16.16
C PRO A 88 -35.45 21.26 16.72
N LEU A 89 -34.57 20.25 16.63
CA LEU A 89 -34.77 18.94 17.23
C LEU A 89 -34.64 19.03 18.77
N GLN A 90 -35.75 18.77 19.46
CA GLN A 90 -35.74 18.46 20.89
C GLN A 90 -35.19 17.05 21.10
N MET A 91 -34.17 16.93 21.95
CA MET A 91 -33.62 15.65 22.42
C MET A 91 -34.69 14.85 23.15
N GLN A 92 -35.20 13.81 22.49
CA GLN A 92 -36.03 12.78 23.11
C GLN A 92 -35.11 11.72 23.71
N ARG A 93 -35.05 11.68 25.06
CA ARG A 93 -34.29 10.67 25.82
C ARG A 93 -34.82 9.27 25.50
N MET A 94 -33.99 8.42 24.90
CA MET A 94 -34.28 6.99 24.74
C MET A 94 -34.00 6.23 26.05
N PRO A 95 -34.84 5.23 26.41
CA PRO A 95 -34.60 4.33 27.54
C PRO A 95 -33.50 3.30 27.22
N ALA A 96 -32.68 3.02 28.24
CA ALA A 96 -31.54 2.11 28.16
C ALA A 96 -31.98 0.64 27.90
N PRO A 97 -31.22 -0.13 27.10
CA PRO A 97 -31.48 -1.56 26.88
C PRO A 97 -31.16 -2.41 28.13
N PRO A 98 -31.83 -3.56 28.30
CA PRO A 98 -31.59 -4.48 29.41
C PRO A 98 -30.20 -5.10 29.32
N GLN A 99 -29.44 -4.98 30.40
CA GLN A 99 -28.10 -5.57 30.54
C GLN A 99 -28.22 -7.10 30.60
N GLY A 100 -27.64 -7.78 29.61
CA GLY A 100 -27.41 -9.22 29.66
C GLY A 100 -26.31 -9.59 30.66
N PRO A 101 -26.20 -10.87 31.05
CA PRO A 101 -25.18 -11.35 31.99
C PRO A 101 -23.78 -11.09 31.42
N LEU A 102 -22.96 -10.43 32.24
CA LEU A 102 -21.58 -10.05 31.95
C LEU A 102 -20.74 -11.30 31.59
N PRO A 103 -19.90 -11.24 30.55
CA PRO A 103 -18.92 -12.29 30.28
C PRO A 103 -17.89 -12.39 31.42
N PRO A 104 -17.32 -13.59 31.66
CA PRO A 104 -16.30 -13.79 32.68
C PRO A 104 -15.07 -12.91 32.42
N PRO A 105 -14.37 -12.44 33.47
CA PRO A 105 -13.19 -11.61 33.32
C PRO A 105 -12.13 -12.36 32.51
N ALA A 106 -11.71 -11.77 31.39
CA ALA A 106 -10.57 -12.24 30.64
C ALA A 106 -9.33 -12.30 31.56
N PRO A 107 -8.43 -13.27 31.36
CA PRO A 107 -7.16 -13.32 32.08
C PRO A 107 -6.46 -11.97 31.88
N GLN A 108 -6.13 -11.33 32.99
CA GLN A 108 -5.40 -10.07 33.05
C GLN A 108 -4.22 -10.16 32.10
N ALA A 109 -4.30 -9.40 31.00
CA ALA A 109 -3.14 -9.12 30.19
C ALA A 109 -2.14 -8.48 31.14
N GLN A 110 -1.03 -9.19 31.37
CA GLN A 110 0.12 -8.67 32.06
C GLN A 110 0.45 -7.34 31.38
N THR A 111 0.22 -6.26 32.11
CA THR A 111 0.72 -4.94 31.77
C THR A 111 2.20 -5.13 31.45
N PRO A 112 2.67 -4.76 30.24
CA PRO A 112 4.10 -4.75 29.98
C PRO A 112 4.75 -3.89 31.07
N PRO A 113 5.88 -4.31 31.65
CA PRO A 113 6.57 -3.50 32.64
C PRO A 113 6.83 -2.12 32.03
N ASP A 114 6.45 -1.08 32.77
CA ASP A 114 6.85 0.32 32.61
C ASP A 114 8.39 0.42 32.73
N ASP A 115 9.11 -0.16 31.76
CA ASP A 115 10.56 -0.07 31.56
C ASP A 115 10.82 0.72 30.27
N PHE A 116 10.04 1.78 30.06
CA PHE A 116 10.51 2.94 29.32
C PHE A 116 10.59 4.08 30.31
N GLY A 117 11.63 4.01 31.14
CA GLY A 117 12.24 5.19 31.72
C GLY A 117 12.72 6.09 30.58
N ILE A 118 11.78 6.83 29.96
CA ILE A 118 12.11 8.14 29.44
C ILE A 118 12.35 8.97 30.68
N GLN A 119 13.56 8.82 31.20
CA GLN A 119 14.23 9.78 32.02
C GLN A 119 14.21 11.04 31.15
N MET A 120 13.20 11.88 31.35
CA MET A 120 13.30 13.28 30.96
C MET A 120 14.69 13.70 31.44
N PRO A 121 15.55 14.24 30.55
CA PRO A 121 16.71 14.94 31.03
C PRO A 121 16.17 15.99 31.99
N GLN A 122 16.33 15.76 33.30
CA GLN A 122 16.35 16.87 34.22
C GLN A 122 17.49 17.71 33.66
N GLU A 123 17.14 18.79 32.98
CA GLU A 123 17.99 19.97 32.99
C GLU A 123 18.22 20.25 34.47
N GLN A 124 19.32 19.69 34.99
CA GLN A 124 19.99 20.23 36.15
C GLN A 124 20.42 21.62 35.70
N TYR A 125 19.49 22.57 35.77
CA TYR A 125 19.82 23.97 35.85
C TYR A 125 20.83 24.07 37.00
N PRO A 126 22.08 24.47 36.73
CA PRO A 126 23.01 24.77 37.79
C PRO A 126 22.35 25.83 38.67
N ARG A 127 21.93 25.42 39.87
CA ARG A 127 21.47 26.33 40.92
C ARG A 127 22.69 26.95 41.58
N GLU A 128 23.57 27.54 40.77
CA GLU A 128 24.46 28.61 41.23
C GLU A 128 23.62 29.88 41.29
N LEU A 129 22.74 29.94 42.30
CA LEU A 129 22.48 31.21 42.96
C LEU A 129 23.74 31.52 43.78
N GLU A 130 24.78 31.87 43.05
CA GLU A 130 25.94 32.56 43.58
C GLU A 130 25.40 33.88 44.11
N GLU A 131 25.59 34.09 45.42
CA GLU A 131 25.29 35.35 46.08
C GLU A 131 25.98 36.47 45.32
N LEU A 132 25.18 37.19 44.51
CA LEU A 132 25.65 38.39 43.83
C LEU A 132 26.22 39.33 44.90
N PRO A 133 27.51 39.70 44.82
CA PRO A 133 28.02 40.77 45.67
C PRO A 133 27.20 42.02 45.38
N SER A 134 26.58 42.57 46.44
CA SER A 134 25.72 43.76 46.44
C SER A 134 26.52 45.05 46.15
N GLY A 135 27.30 45.04 45.08
CA GLY A 135 28.27 46.07 44.73
C GLY A 135 28.88 45.94 43.33
N ALA A 136 28.28 45.15 42.42
CA ALA A 136 28.58 45.27 41.00
C ALA A 136 27.84 46.49 40.47
N GLY A 137 28.61 47.51 40.07
CA GLY A 137 28.09 48.77 39.57
C GLY A 137 27.00 48.55 38.54
N VAL A 138 25.91 49.30 38.68
CA VAL A 138 25.06 49.65 37.54
C VAL A 138 26.03 50.20 36.50
N VAL A 139 26.38 49.37 35.51
CA VAL A 139 27.03 49.88 34.30
C VAL A 139 25.94 50.72 33.67
N GLU A 140 26.01 52.01 33.94
CA GLU A 140 25.20 53.03 33.30
C GLU A 140 25.58 52.93 31.81
N MET A 141 24.84 52.09 31.08
CA MET A 141 24.96 52.02 29.63
C MET A 141 24.71 53.44 29.16
N THR A 142 25.68 53.96 28.42
CA THR A 142 25.49 55.28 27.83
C THR A 142 24.31 55.19 26.88
N ALA A 143 23.52 56.26 26.73
CA ALA A 143 22.37 56.26 25.82
C ALA A 143 22.71 55.80 24.38
N HIS A 144 23.99 55.87 23.99
CA HIS A 144 24.49 55.36 22.71
C HIS A 144 24.60 53.83 22.66
N GLU A 145 24.91 53.16 23.77
CA GLU A 145 25.00 51.70 23.84
C GLU A 145 23.62 51.04 23.89
N GLU A 146 22.63 51.70 24.51
CA GLU A 146 21.23 51.25 24.48
C GLU A 146 20.67 51.30 23.05
N VAL A 147 20.93 52.38 22.31
CA VAL A 147 20.51 52.50 20.89
C VAL A 147 21.18 51.45 20.00
N ALA A 148 22.47 51.17 20.20
CA ALA A 148 23.17 50.15 19.43
C ALA A 148 22.68 48.72 19.75
N LEU A 149 22.28 48.48 20.99
CA LEU A 149 21.68 47.20 21.39
C LEU A 149 20.28 47.03 20.80
N GLU A 150 19.46 48.07 20.80
CA GLU A 150 18.13 48.06 20.17
C GLU A 150 18.23 47.78 18.66
N GLU A 151 19.15 48.45 17.94
CA GLU A 151 19.36 48.21 16.51
C GLU A 151 19.81 46.77 16.23
N LEU A 152 20.73 46.23 17.02
CA LEU A 152 21.16 44.83 16.90
C LEU A 152 20.02 43.85 17.21
N ILE A 153 19.20 44.14 18.22
CA ILE A 153 18.03 43.32 18.57
C ILE A 153 17.02 43.34 17.41
N GLU A 154 16.74 44.50 16.83
CA GLU A 154 15.84 44.62 15.69
C GLU A 154 16.35 43.86 14.46
N GLU A 155 17.66 43.92 14.18
CA GLU A 155 18.27 43.18 13.08
C GLU A 155 18.17 41.67 13.31
N VAL A 156 18.49 41.20 14.53
CA VAL A 156 18.38 39.77 14.91
C VAL A 156 16.93 39.28 14.88
N ILE A 157 15.98 40.08 15.38
CA ILE A 157 14.55 39.73 15.34
C ILE A 157 14.08 39.64 13.89
N ASN A 158 14.44 40.59 13.04
CA ASN A 158 14.05 40.57 11.63
C ASN A 158 14.66 39.38 10.88
N GLU A 159 15.93 39.06 11.12
CA GLU A 159 16.59 37.89 10.54
C GLU A 159 15.86 36.61 10.95
N LYS A 160 15.56 36.44 12.24
CA LYS A 160 14.83 35.26 12.74
C LYS A 160 13.38 35.21 12.27
N TRP A 161 12.70 36.34 12.15
CA TRP A 161 11.34 36.34 11.61
C TRP A 161 11.32 35.89 10.15
N LYS A 162 12.30 36.34 9.36
CA LYS A 162 12.42 35.94 7.96
C LYS A 162 12.65 34.43 7.82
N ASP A 163 13.48 33.84 8.68
CA ASP A 163 13.69 32.38 8.70
C ASP A 163 12.39 31.62 9.04
N VAL A 164 11.64 32.08 10.05
CA VAL A 164 10.39 31.44 10.45
C VAL A 164 9.32 31.59 9.36
N GLU A 165 9.21 32.75 8.73
CA GLU A 165 8.30 32.96 7.59
C GLU A 165 8.64 32.02 6.43
N ALA A 166 9.93 31.85 6.13
CA ALA A 166 10.37 30.89 5.11
C ALA A 166 10.00 29.44 5.47
N HIS A 167 10.17 29.04 6.72
CA HIS A 167 9.77 27.69 7.18
C HIS A 167 8.26 27.48 7.13
N LEU A 168 7.46 28.49 7.48
CA LEU A 168 5.99 28.43 7.39
C LEU A 168 5.54 28.31 5.94
N ALA A 169 6.17 29.04 5.02
CA ALA A 169 5.87 28.95 3.59
C ALA A 169 6.20 27.56 3.03
N GLU A 170 7.31 26.94 3.41
CA GLU A 170 7.62 25.57 2.99
C GLU A 170 6.67 24.55 3.63
N LEU A 171 6.24 24.75 4.88
CA LEU A 171 5.26 23.90 5.53
C LEU A 171 3.91 23.94 4.81
N ASP A 172 3.45 25.12 4.40
CA ASP A 172 2.21 25.28 3.62
C ASP A 172 2.32 24.57 2.26
N ARG A 173 3.48 24.70 1.60
CA ARG A 173 3.77 24.01 0.34
C ARG A 173 3.75 22.48 0.50
N LEU A 174 4.35 21.97 1.57
CA LEU A 174 4.35 20.54 1.90
C LEU A 174 2.96 20.03 2.23
N TYR A 175 2.18 20.82 2.96
CA TYR A 175 0.80 20.48 3.29
C TYR A 175 -0.08 20.40 2.03
N GLY A 176 0.02 21.40 1.15
CA GLY A 176 -0.68 21.38 -0.13
C GLY A 176 -0.31 20.18 -1.01
N ALA A 177 0.98 19.88 -1.14
CA ALA A 177 1.45 18.71 -1.89
C ALA A 177 0.99 17.38 -1.25
N SER A 178 0.92 17.32 0.08
CA SER A 178 0.40 16.15 0.78
C SER A 178 -1.10 15.97 0.55
N MET A 179 -1.88 17.05 0.53
CA MET A 179 -3.31 17.01 0.28
C MET A 179 -3.63 16.58 -1.16
N GLU A 180 -2.90 17.10 -2.14
CA GLU A 180 -3.02 16.66 -3.55
C GLU A 180 -2.70 15.16 -3.72
N ARG A 181 -1.69 14.66 -3.00
CA ARG A 181 -1.39 13.22 -2.98
C ARG A 181 -2.50 12.41 -2.34
N MET A 182 -3.10 12.91 -1.25
CA MET A 182 -4.23 12.25 -0.59
C MET A 182 -5.43 12.15 -1.53
N ASP A 183 -5.78 13.25 -2.21
CA ASP A 183 -6.88 13.29 -3.18
C ASP A 183 -6.60 12.35 -4.37
N SER A 184 -5.36 12.30 -4.86
CA SER A 184 -4.97 11.36 -5.93
C SER A 184 -5.06 9.90 -5.47
N LEU A 185 -4.69 9.60 -4.22
CA LEU A 185 -4.81 8.25 -3.66
C LEU A 185 -6.27 7.85 -3.47
N GLU A 186 -7.11 8.74 -2.97
CA GLU A 186 -8.55 8.51 -2.84
C GLU A 186 -9.19 8.25 -4.22
N GLY A 187 -8.81 9.03 -5.23
CA GLY A 187 -9.24 8.82 -6.61
C GLY A 187 -8.84 7.45 -7.16
N LYS A 188 -7.56 7.06 -7.01
CA LYS A 188 -7.07 5.74 -7.45
C LYS A 188 -7.72 4.59 -6.69
N LEU A 189 -8.01 4.77 -5.41
CA LEU A 189 -8.68 3.76 -4.59
C LEU A 189 -10.12 3.54 -5.08
N ASN A 190 -10.86 4.61 -5.35
CA ASN A 190 -12.20 4.51 -5.92
C ASN A 190 -12.19 3.84 -7.31
N GLU A 191 -11.27 4.24 -8.20
CA GLU A 191 -11.13 3.60 -9.52
C GLU A 191 -10.79 2.11 -9.40
N MET A 192 -9.91 1.73 -8.46
CA MET A 192 -9.59 0.33 -8.19
C MET A 192 -10.81 -0.44 -7.67
N MET A 193 -11.63 0.15 -6.80
CA MET A 193 -12.86 -0.47 -6.31
C MET A 193 -13.88 -0.69 -7.43
N ASP A 194 -14.08 0.30 -8.30
CA ASP A 194 -14.98 0.20 -9.46
C ASP A 194 -14.50 -0.88 -10.45
N ASN A 195 -13.19 -0.95 -10.70
CA ASN A 195 -12.59 -1.98 -11.54
C ASN A 195 -12.79 -3.38 -10.93
N GLN A 196 -12.60 -3.53 -9.61
CA GLN A 196 -12.85 -4.81 -8.93
C GLN A 196 -14.30 -5.27 -9.03
N ASP A 197 -15.26 -4.35 -8.91
CA ASP A 197 -16.67 -4.69 -9.03
C ASP A 197 -17.04 -5.07 -10.47
N THR A 198 -16.44 -4.38 -11.44
CA THR A 198 -16.58 -4.71 -12.87
C THR A 198 -16.01 -6.11 -13.18
N GLU A 199 -14.77 -6.38 -12.75
CA GLU A 199 -14.12 -7.70 -12.93
C GLU A 199 -14.90 -8.83 -12.25
N LYS A 200 -15.45 -8.59 -11.05
CA LYS A 200 -16.30 -9.57 -10.36
C LYS A 200 -17.60 -9.82 -11.12
N ALA A 201 -18.21 -8.79 -11.70
CA ALA A 201 -19.43 -8.94 -12.49
C ALA A 201 -19.16 -9.73 -13.79
N GLU A 202 -18.05 -9.46 -14.46
CA GLU A 202 -17.61 -10.21 -15.64
C GLU A 202 -17.30 -11.67 -15.30
N MET A 203 -16.53 -11.91 -14.23
CA MET A 203 -16.19 -13.27 -13.77
C MET A 203 -17.44 -14.06 -13.39
N LYS A 204 -18.42 -13.43 -12.74
CA LYS A 204 -19.70 -14.06 -12.42
C LYS A 204 -20.45 -14.47 -13.69
N THR A 205 -20.48 -13.60 -14.69
CA THR A 205 -21.09 -13.89 -15.99
C THR A 205 -20.40 -15.08 -16.68
N LEU A 206 -19.06 -15.06 -16.74
CA LEU A 206 -18.28 -16.15 -17.32
C LEU A 206 -18.48 -17.48 -16.58
N LEU A 207 -18.58 -17.44 -15.24
CA LEU A 207 -18.84 -18.61 -14.42
C LEU A 207 -20.24 -19.19 -14.72
N THR A 208 -21.25 -18.34 -14.87
CA THR A 208 -22.60 -18.77 -15.26
C THR A 208 -22.61 -19.39 -16.65
N GLU A 209 -21.97 -18.76 -17.64
CA GLU A 209 -21.88 -19.30 -19.01
C GLU A 209 -21.13 -20.65 -19.03
N THR A 210 -20.04 -20.76 -18.27
CA THR A 210 -19.28 -22.01 -18.13
C THR A 210 -20.13 -23.10 -17.47
N SER A 211 -20.91 -22.75 -16.44
CA SER A 211 -21.83 -23.68 -15.77
C SER A 211 -22.90 -24.20 -16.74
N GLU A 212 -23.49 -23.32 -17.55
CA GLU A 212 -24.47 -23.70 -18.57
C GLU A 212 -23.87 -24.61 -19.66
N SER A 213 -22.65 -24.29 -20.10
CA SER A 213 -21.89 -25.11 -21.06
C SER A 213 -21.59 -26.51 -20.50
N LEU A 214 -21.18 -26.60 -19.23
CA LEU A 214 -20.95 -27.88 -18.55
C LEU A 214 -22.23 -28.71 -18.43
N GLN A 215 -23.35 -28.08 -18.09
CA GLN A 215 -24.65 -28.77 -18.02
C GLN A 215 -25.10 -29.27 -19.40
N SER A 216 -24.87 -28.49 -20.44
CA SER A 216 -25.10 -28.92 -21.83
C SER A 216 -24.20 -30.09 -22.23
N LEU A 217 -22.91 -30.04 -21.86
CA LEU A 217 -21.96 -31.11 -22.09
C LEU A 217 -22.38 -32.40 -21.36
N GLU A 218 -22.81 -32.30 -20.10
CA GLU A 218 -23.34 -33.42 -19.33
C GLU A 218 -24.53 -34.08 -20.04
N GLY A 219 -25.47 -33.28 -20.56
CA GLY A 219 -26.60 -33.79 -21.36
C GLY A 219 -26.16 -34.52 -22.62
N ARG A 220 -25.18 -33.98 -23.35
CA ARG A 220 -24.62 -34.61 -24.55
C ARG A 220 -23.88 -35.90 -24.21
N VAL A 221 -23.06 -35.90 -23.16
CA VAL A 221 -22.32 -37.08 -22.69
C VAL A 221 -23.29 -38.17 -22.26
N SER A 222 -24.36 -37.82 -21.53
CA SER A 222 -25.40 -38.79 -21.14
C SER A 222 -26.12 -39.38 -22.36
N SER A 223 -26.41 -38.57 -23.38
CA SER A 223 -26.98 -39.07 -24.63
C SER A 223 -26.01 -40.00 -25.38
N VAL A 224 -24.71 -39.69 -25.39
CA VAL A 224 -23.68 -40.54 -26.00
C VAL A 224 -23.56 -41.85 -25.22
N GLU A 225 -23.61 -41.79 -23.89
CA GLU A 225 -23.58 -42.98 -23.04
C GLU A 225 -24.77 -43.90 -23.31
N ARG A 226 -25.97 -43.34 -23.47
CA ARG A 226 -27.17 -44.11 -23.87
C ARG A 226 -27.01 -44.74 -25.24
N ALA A 227 -26.60 -43.96 -26.24
CA ALA A 227 -26.36 -44.47 -27.58
C ALA A 227 -25.31 -45.60 -27.59
N PHE A 228 -24.26 -45.47 -26.76
CA PHE A 228 -23.25 -46.52 -26.60
C PHE A 228 -23.83 -47.78 -25.93
N LYS A 229 -24.64 -47.63 -24.88
CA LYS A 229 -25.37 -48.76 -24.24
C LYS A 229 -26.28 -49.48 -25.23
N ASP A 230 -26.95 -48.76 -26.12
CA ASP A 230 -27.82 -49.35 -27.15
C ASP A 230 -27.02 -50.00 -28.29
N PHE A 231 -25.84 -49.47 -28.61
CA PHE A 231 -24.99 -49.99 -29.67
C PHE A 231 -24.20 -51.25 -29.27
N LEU A 232 -23.84 -51.41 -27.99
CA LEU A 232 -23.07 -52.55 -27.49
C LEU A 232 -23.73 -53.93 -27.78
N PRO A 233 -25.04 -54.13 -27.56
CA PRO A 233 -25.74 -55.36 -27.93
C PRO A 233 -25.67 -55.64 -29.44
N ALA A 234 -25.98 -54.63 -30.27
CA ALA A 234 -25.96 -54.77 -31.72
C ALA A 234 -24.57 -55.14 -32.24
N LEU A 235 -23.50 -54.54 -31.70
CA LEU A 235 -22.13 -54.90 -32.03
C LEU A 235 -21.80 -56.35 -31.62
N THR A 236 -22.26 -56.77 -30.44
CA THR A 236 -22.05 -58.13 -29.93
C THR A 236 -22.75 -59.17 -30.82
N ASP A 237 -23.98 -58.89 -31.25
CA ASP A 237 -24.75 -59.76 -32.13
C ASP A 237 -24.13 -59.84 -33.52
N ASN A 238 -23.71 -58.70 -34.09
CA ASN A 238 -23.00 -58.66 -35.36
C ASN A 238 -21.68 -59.45 -35.34
N VAL A 239 -20.89 -59.33 -34.25
CA VAL A 239 -19.65 -60.10 -34.09
C VAL A 239 -19.93 -61.60 -33.96
N ARG A 240 -20.99 -61.98 -33.22
CA ARG A 240 -21.43 -63.39 -33.14
C ARG A 240 -21.89 -63.94 -34.48
N GLU A 241 -22.61 -63.14 -35.26
CA GLU A 241 -23.07 -63.51 -36.60
C GLU A 241 -21.90 -63.64 -37.59
N LEU A 242 -20.95 -62.70 -37.58
CA LEU A 242 -19.69 -62.82 -38.33
C LEU A 242 -18.93 -64.09 -37.95
N ALA A 243 -18.82 -64.41 -36.66
CA ALA A 243 -18.16 -65.62 -36.19
C ALA A 243 -18.84 -66.89 -36.74
N ARG A 244 -20.18 -66.93 -36.75
CA ARG A 244 -20.96 -68.04 -37.35
C ARG A 244 -20.77 -68.14 -38.86
N ILE A 245 -20.77 -67.01 -39.58
CA ILE A 245 -20.54 -66.99 -41.03
C ILE A 245 -19.14 -67.51 -41.35
N VAL A 246 -18.12 -67.07 -40.61
CA VAL A 246 -16.73 -67.51 -40.79
C VAL A 246 -16.57 -69.01 -40.48
N GLU A 247 -17.21 -69.52 -39.43
CA GLU A 247 -17.24 -70.97 -39.15
C GLU A 247 -17.93 -71.76 -40.28
N GLY A 248 -19.08 -71.28 -40.76
CA GLY A 248 -19.81 -71.89 -41.88
C GLY A 248 -18.96 -71.96 -43.16
N VAL A 249 -18.28 -70.88 -43.52
CA VAL A 249 -17.36 -70.87 -44.68
C VAL A 249 -16.18 -71.83 -44.49
N LYS A 250 -15.69 -71.99 -43.25
CA LYS A 250 -14.58 -72.90 -42.93
C LYS A 250 -14.99 -74.37 -43.00
N THR A 251 -16.21 -74.73 -42.60
CA THR A 251 -16.73 -76.10 -42.71
C THR A 251 -17.07 -76.47 -44.15
N GLU A 252 -17.67 -75.56 -44.93
CA GLU A 252 -17.99 -75.79 -46.35
C GLU A 252 -16.72 -76.03 -47.19
N LYS A 253 -15.63 -75.30 -46.90
CA LYS A 253 -14.32 -75.54 -47.54
C LYS A 253 -13.69 -76.90 -47.19
N LYS A 254 -14.03 -77.49 -46.03
CA LYS A 254 -13.52 -78.82 -45.65
C LYS A 254 -14.32 -79.97 -46.26
N GLY A 255 -15.59 -79.77 -46.60
CA GLY A 255 -16.44 -80.80 -47.22
C GLY A 255 -16.26 -80.96 -48.74
N LYS A 256 -15.52 -80.06 -49.41
CA LYS A 256 -15.26 -80.07 -50.86
C LYS A 256 -13.87 -80.60 -51.24
N LYS A 257 -13.11 -81.17 -50.30
CA LYS A 257 -11.83 -81.85 -50.52
C LYS A 257 -11.98 -83.34 -50.24
#